data_AF-A0A1Y1KMU6-F1
#
_entry.id   AF-A0A1Y1KMU6-F1
#
_cell.length_a   1.000
_cell.length_b   1.000
_cell.length_c   1.000
_cell.angle_alpha   90.00
_cell.angle_beta   90.00
_cell.angle_gamma   90.00
#
_symmetry.space_group_name_H-M   'P 1'
#
loop_
_entity.id
_entity.type
_entity.pdbx_description
1 polymer ?
#
loop_
_entity_poly.entity_id
_entity_poly.type
_entity_poly.pdbx_seq_one_letter_code
_entity_poly.pdbx_strand_id
1 'polypeptide(L)'
;FVINSSGLLINSKFPCFGASPDGLISCDCCGLGCLEVKCPYCVRDDNVEELVNFKNMCLKASVLEDNMWSIDLDRNHAYFYQTQMQMAVSERSYCDLVVWTKNNFYLERVYSDKTFWDCESEKALSFFNHVIMPELLGKYFTRSSPLKPVSSNVQDMIPSIEKFNEKSDSGDMIRCANQYCSVQWYNLKSLKKKSLISPWYCKQCETLKFRK
;
A
#
# COMPACT_ATOMS: atom_id res chain seq x y z
N PHE A 1 -16.55 -20.17 -22.84
CA PHE A 1 -15.63 -19.06 -22.48
C PHE A 1 -16.31 -17.75 -22.83
N VAL A 2 -16.49 -16.87 -21.83
CA VAL A 2 -17.13 -15.57 -21.98
C VAL A 2 -16.33 -14.53 -21.20
N ILE A 3 -16.17 -13.33 -21.77
CA ILE A 3 -15.58 -12.17 -21.10
C ILE A 3 -16.66 -11.09 -21.03
N ASN A 4 -16.96 -10.62 -19.82
CA ASN A 4 -17.88 -9.51 -19.58
C ASN A 4 -17.11 -8.27 -19.14
N SER A 5 -17.62 -7.09 -19.49
CA SER A 5 -17.08 -5.82 -18.98
C SER A 5 -17.20 -5.75 -17.45
N SER A 6 -16.20 -5.19 -16.78
CA SER A 6 -16.26 -4.87 -15.35
C SER A 6 -16.36 -3.37 -15.11
N GLY A 7 -17.06 -3.00 -14.04
CA GLY A 7 -16.90 -1.69 -13.40
C GLY A 7 -15.99 -1.78 -12.18
N LEU A 8 -16.11 -0.80 -11.29
CA LEU A 8 -15.48 -0.84 -9.97
C LEU A 8 -16.18 -1.86 -9.07
N LEU A 9 -15.44 -2.87 -8.65
CA LEU A 9 -15.85 -3.85 -7.65
C LEU A 9 -15.30 -3.41 -6.29
N ILE A 10 -16.11 -3.50 -5.25
CA ILE A 10 -15.73 -3.18 -3.87
C ILE A 10 -15.74 -4.47 -3.06
N ASN A 11 -14.68 -4.69 -2.28
CA ASN A 11 -14.61 -5.84 -1.39
C ASN A 11 -15.68 -5.71 -0.29
N SER A 12 -16.51 -6.74 -0.16
CA SER A 12 -17.65 -6.75 0.77
C SER A 12 -17.24 -6.73 2.25
N LYS A 13 -16.08 -7.30 2.59
CA LYS A 13 -15.54 -7.36 3.95
C LYS A 13 -14.70 -6.14 4.30
N PHE A 14 -13.99 -5.59 3.32
CA PHE A 14 -13.09 -4.46 3.47
C PHE A 14 -13.39 -3.40 2.41
N PRO A 15 -14.41 -2.53 2.62
CA PRO A 15 -14.87 -1.57 1.61
C PRO A 15 -13.82 -0.54 1.15
N CYS A 16 -12.69 -0.44 1.86
CA CYS A 16 -11.55 0.36 1.44
C CYS A 16 -10.79 -0.24 0.24
N PHE A 17 -10.99 -1.53 -0.06
CA PHE A 17 -10.42 -2.18 -1.24
C PHE A 17 -11.42 -2.20 -2.39
N GLY A 18 -11.00 -1.63 -3.51
CA GLY A 18 -11.75 -1.65 -4.75
C GLY A 18 -10.85 -1.97 -5.94
N ALA A 19 -11.38 -2.68 -6.92
CA ALA A 19 -10.66 -3.08 -8.11
C ALA A 19 -11.55 -2.99 -9.35
N SER A 20 -10.97 -2.64 -10.50
CA SER A 20 -11.66 -2.59 -11.79
C SER A 20 -10.87 -3.40 -12.81
N PRO A 21 -11.06 -4.73 -12.88
CA PRO A 21 -10.48 -5.54 -13.95
C PRO A 21 -10.92 -5.05 -15.33
N ASP A 22 -10.10 -5.23 -16.36
CA ASP A 22 -10.52 -4.92 -17.73
C ASP A 22 -11.63 -5.85 -18.24
N GLY A 23 -11.69 -7.07 -17.69
CA GLY A 23 -12.79 -7.99 -17.94
C GLY A 23 -12.95 -9.06 -16.86
N LEU A 24 -14.15 -9.63 -16.80
CA LEU A 24 -14.46 -10.79 -15.96
C LEU A 24 -14.64 -12.01 -16.85
N ILE A 25 -13.83 -13.03 -16.61
CA ILE A 25 -13.80 -14.27 -17.38
C ILE A 25 -14.68 -15.33 -16.71
N SER A 26 -15.42 -16.06 -17.54
CA SER A 26 -16.09 -17.31 -17.20
C SER A 26 -15.68 -18.40 -18.20
N CYS A 27 -14.87 -19.38 -17.77
CA CYS A 27 -14.61 -20.61 -18.53
C CYS A 27 -15.21 -21.83 -17.83
N ASP A 28 -15.87 -22.70 -18.59
CA ASP A 28 -16.32 -24.01 -18.09
C ASP A 28 -15.14 -24.89 -17.65
N CYS A 29 -13.97 -24.65 -18.25
CA CYS A 29 -12.73 -25.38 -18.03
C CYS A 29 -11.91 -24.90 -16.82
N CYS A 30 -11.84 -23.59 -16.62
CA CYS A 30 -10.93 -22.94 -15.67
C CYS A 30 -11.65 -22.24 -14.52
N GLY A 31 -12.98 -22.12 -14.60
CA GLY A 31 -13.80 -21.37 -13.64
C GLY A 31 -13.82 -19.87 -13.91
N LEU A 32 -13.87 -19.09 -12.83
CA LEU A 32 -13.98 -17.64 -12.86
C LEU A 32 -12.61 -16.98 -12.76
N GLY A 33 -12.34 -16.04 -13.66
CA GLY A 33 -11.08 -15.28 -13.68
C GLY A 33 -11.27 -13.81 -14.00
N CYS A 34 -10.16 -13.07 -13.99
CA CYS A 34 -10.05 -11.69 -14.44
C CYS A 34 -9.28 -11.62 -15.77
N LEU A 35 -9.54 -10.58 -16.55
CA LEU A 35 -8.68 -10.13 -17.64
C LEU A 35 -8.06 -8.79 -17.22
N GLU A 36 -6.76 -8.64 -17.43
CA GLU A 36 -6.05 -7.37 -17.31
C GLU A 36 -5.18 -7.17 -18.55
N VAL A 37 -5.30 -6.03 -19.21
CA VAL A 37 -4.59 -5.68 -20.44
C VAL A 37 -3.70 -4.47 -20.19
N LYS A 38 -2.41 -4.63 -20.44
CA LYS A 38 -1.40 -3.60 -20.30
C LYS A 38 -0.78 -3.26 -21.64
N CYS A 39 -0.83 -1.97 -21.98
CA CYS A 39 -0.24 -1.43 -23.20
C CYS A 39 0.84 -0.39 -22.84
N PRO A 40 2.05 -0.82 -22.40
CA PRO A 40 3.09 0.09 -21.93
C PRO A 40 3.57 1.01 -23.07
N TYR A 41 3.21 2.29 -22.99
CA TYR A 41 3.41 3.26 -24.09
C TYR A 41 4.88 3.47 -24.49
N CYS A 42 5.81 3.36 -23.54
CA CYS A 42 7.24 3.57 -23.75
C CYS A 42 7.88 2.49 -24.64
N VAL A 43 7.30 1.29 -24.69
CA VAL A 43 7.80 0.13 -25.43
C VAL A 43 6.78 -0.38 -26.45
N ARG A 44 5.82 0.46 -26.82
CA ARG A 44 4.69 0.11 -27.69
C ARG A 44 5.12 -0.33 -29.10
N ASP A 45 6.31 0.06 -29.53
CA ASP A 45 6.86 -0.20 -30.87
C ASP A 45 7.93 -1.33 -30.82
N ASP A 46 8.17 -1.93 -29.65
CA ASP A 46 9.11 -3.05 -29.43
C ASP A 46 8.38 -4.41 -29.42
N ASN A 47 9.13 -5.52 -29.55
CA ASN A 47 8.59 -6.86 -29.32
C ASN A 47 8.52 -7.14 -27.81
N VAL A 48 7.47 -7.81 -27.34
CA VAL A 48 7.28 -8.08 -25.91
C VAL A 48 8.44 -8.89 -25.30
N GLU A 49 9.07 -9.77 -26.06
CA GLU A 49 10.22 -10.56 -25.64
C GLU A 49 11.46 -9.68 -25.36
N GLU A 50 11.55 -8.50 -25.98
CA GLU A 50 12.65 -7.56 -25.77
C GLU A 50 12.49 -6.79 -24.45
N LEU A 51 11.28 -6.74 -23.88
CA LEU A 51 11.00 -5.98 -22.65
C LEU A 51 11.83 -6.46 -21.46
N VAL A 52 12.22 -7.74 -21.44
CA VAL A 52 13.05 -8.31 -20.37
C VAL A 52 14.44 -7.66 -20.29
N ASN A 53 14.89 -7.02 -21.37
CA ASN A 53 16.20 -6.36 -21.45
C ASN A 53 16.16 -4.91 -20.94
N PHE A 54 14.97 -4.32 -20.78
CA PHE A 54 14.83 -2.96 -20.29
C PHE A 54 14.75 -2.94 -18.77
N LYS A 55 15.40 -1.95 -18.15
CA LYS A 55 15.33 -1.75 -16.69
C LYS A 55 13.91 -1.35 -16.27
N ASN A 56 13.48 -1.86 -15.12
CA ASN A 56 12.20 -1.54 -14.50
C ASN A 56 10.97 -1.89 -15.38
N MET A 57 11.08 -2.91 -16.25
CA MET A 57 9.92 -3.44 -16.97
C MET A 57 9.15 -4.49 -16.18
N CYS A 58 7.96 -4.80 -16.68
CA CYS A 58 7.05 -5.75 -16.05
C CYS A 58 7.43 -7.22 -16.25
N LEU A 59 8.20 -7.56 -17.29
CA LEU A 59 8.57 -8.93 -17.62
C LEU A 59 10.03 -9.21 -17.27
N LYS A 60 10.32 -10.44 -16.83
CA LYS A 60 11.67 -10.95 -16.56
C LYS A 60 11.87 -12.29 -17.25
N ALA A 61 13.08 -12.48 -17.77
CA ALA A 61 13.53 -13.79 -18.20
C ALA A 61 14.03 -14.60 -16.99
N SER A 62 13.62 -15.86 -16.91
CA SER A 62 14.05 -16.81 -15.88
C SER A 62 14.64 -18.05 -16.56
N VAL A 63 15.81 -18.50 -16.11
CA VAL A 63 16.45 -19.74 -16.61
C VAL A 63 15.84 -20.93 -15.89
N LEU A 64 15.35 -21.89 -16.66
CA LEU A 64 14.81 -23.16 -16.21
C LEU A 64 15.90 -24.25 -16.26
N GLU A 65 15.54 -25.45 -15.78
CA GLU A 65 16.37 -26.64 -16.00
C GLU A 65 16.59 -26.86 -17.52
N ASP A 66 17.70 -27.51 -17.89
CA ASP A 66 18.09 -27.80 -19.28
C ASP A 66 18.39 -26.60 -20.20
N ASN A 67 18.81 -25.46 -19.65
CA ASN A 67 19.09 -24.21 -20.40
C ASN A 67 17.87 -23.66 -21.17
N MET A 68 16.66 -24.09 -20.80
CA MET A 68 15.45 -23.45 -21.26
C MET A 68 15.27 -22.11 -20.52
N TRP A 69 14.56 -21.17 -21.14
CA TRP A 69 14.22 -19.91 -20.51
C TRP A 69 12.71 -19.67 -20.64
N SER A 70 12.19 -18.92 -19.67
CA SER A 70 10.80 -18.48 -19.61
C SER A 70 10.76 -16.97 -19.46
N ILE A 71 9.70 -16.36 -19.97
CA ILE A 71 9.33 -14.99 -19.66
C ILE A 71 8.20 -15.07 -18.67
N ASP A 72 8.29 -14.33 -17.58
CA ASP A 72 7.24 -14.20 -16.59
C ASP A 72 7.08 -12.74 -16.17
N LEU A 73 5.89 -12.40 -15.70
CA LEU A 73 5.63 -11.18 -14.97
C LEU A 73 6.48 -11.18 -13.69
N ASP A 74 7.26 -10.11 -13.53
CA ASP A 74 8.02 -9.88 -12.31
C ASP A 74 7.07 -9.79 -11.11
N ARG A 75 7.24 -10.71 -10.16
CA ARG A 75 6.42 -10.77 -8.93
C ARG A 75 6.60 -9.55 -8.03
N ASN A 76 7.63 -8.73 -8.28
CA ASN A 76 7.83 -7.45 -7.59
C ASN A 76 7.25 -6.24 -8.35
N HIS A 77 6.73 -6.44 -9.56
CA HIS A 77 6.19 -5.36 -10.37
C HIS A 77 4.75 -5.02 -9.98
N ALA A 78 4.37 -3.74 -10.10
CA ALA A 78 3.06 -3.23 -9.72
C ALA A 78 1.88 -3.98 -10.36
N TYR A 79 2.06 -4.52 -11.57
CA TYR A 79 1.03 -5.32 -12.26
C TYR A 79 0.72 -6.62 -11.52
N PHE A 80 1.71 -7.28 -10.90
CA PHE A 80 1.45 -8.48 -10.09
C PHE A 80 0.61 -8.14 -8.85
N TYR A 81 0.95 -7.04 -8.15
CA TYR A 81 0.17 -6.55 -7.02
C TYR A 81 -1.27 -6.22 -7.44
N GLN A 82 -1.44 -5.60 -8.61
CA GLN A 82 -2.75 -5.26 -9.15
C GLN A 82 -3.59 -6.50 -9.46
N THR A 83 -3.03 -7.53 -10.10
CA THR A 83 -3.78 -8.76 -10.41
C THR A 83 -4.16 -9.51 -9.13
N GLN A 84 -3.26 -9.58 -8.14
CA GLN A 84 -3.56 -10.17 -6.82
C GLN A 84 -4.71 -9.46 -6.11
N MET A 85 -4.70 -8.12 -6.09
CA MET A 85 -5.79 -7.32 -5.52
C MET A 85 -7.11 -7.54 -6.27
N GLN A 86 -7.08 -7.52 -7.62
CA GLN A 86 -8.27 -7.75 -8.44
C GLN A 86 -8.90 -9.11 -8.15
N MET A 87 -8.11 -10.18 -8.13
CA MET A 87 -8.57 -11.53 -7.80
C MET A 87 -9.16 -11.62 -6.40
N ALA A 88 -8.53 -10.98 -5.42
CA ALA A 88 -9.03 -10.98 -4.04
C ALA A 88 -10.32 -10.18 -3.84
N VAL A 89 -10.47 -9.03 -4.52
CA VAL A 89 -11.68 -8.19 -4.45
C VAL A 89 -12.85 -8.85 -5.18
N SER A 90 -12.58 -9.52 -6.29
CA SER A 90 -13.60 -10.12 -7.17
C SER A 90 -13.83 -11.62 -6.94
N GLU A 91 -13.20 -12.18 -5.91
CA GLU A 91 -13.29 -13.61 -5.52
C GLU A 91 -13.00 -14.58 -6.69
N ARG A 92 -11.88 -14.36 -7.37
CA ARG A 92 -11.44 -15.12 -8.55
C ARG A 92 -10.12 -15.84 -8.33
N SER A 93 -9.94 -16.97 -9.01
CA SER A 93 -8.78 -17.84 -8.82
C SER A 93 -7.60 -17.52 -9.74
N TYR A 94 -7.85 -16.80 -10.83
CA TYR A 94 -6.82 -16.41 -11.78
C TYR A 94 -7.10 -15.07 -12.47
N CYS A 95 -6.05 -14.48 -13.02
CA CYS A 95 -6.08 -13.34 -13.92
C CYS A 95 -5.26 -13.67 -15.16
N ASP A 96 -5.87 -13.59 -16.34
CA ASP A 96 -5.13 -13.60 -17.60
C ASP A 96 -4.60 -12.18 -17.83
N LEU A 97 -3.30 -11.98 -17.60
CA LEU A 97 -2.60 -10.74 -17.87
C LEU A 97 -2.11 -10.74 -19.31
N VAL A 98 -2.51 -9.74 -20.09
CA VAL A 98 -2.02 -9.49 -21.43
C VAL A 98 -1.11 -8.28 -21.41
N VAL A 99 0.14 -8.42 -21.88
CA VAL A 99 1.02 -7.29 -22.18
C VAL A 99 1.06 -7.14 -23.70
N TRP A 100 0.54 -6.04 -24.22
CA TRP A 100 0.38 -5.80 -25.64
C TRP A 100 1.29 -4.67 -26.14
N THR A 101 1.94 -4.89 -27.27
CA THR A 101 2.62 -3.87 -28.09
C THR A 101 2.04 -3.90 -29.51
N LYS A 102 2.44 -2.97 -30.36
CA LYS A 102 2.01 -2.98 -31.77
C LYS A 102 2.55 -4.16 -32.57
N ASN A 103 3.63 -4.78 -32.11
CA ASN A 103 4.29 -5.88 -32.82
C ASN A 103 3.70 -7.24 -32.41
N ASN A 104 3.47 -7.46 -31.11
CA ASN A 104 2.92 -8.70 -30.59
C ASN A 104 2.34 -8.53 -29.17
N PHE A 105 1.97 -9.65 -28.54
CA PHE A 105 1.51 -9.67 -27.16
C PHE A 105 2.08 -10.87 -26.40
N TYR A 106 2.19 -10.73 -25.08
CA TYR A 106 2.45 -11.79 -24.13
C TYR A 106 1.21 -12.01 -23.26
N LEU A 107 0.89 -13.27 -22.98
CA LEU A 107 -0.20 -13.65 -22.09
C LEU A 107 0.34 -14.56 -20.99
N GLU A 108 0.03 -14.19 -19.75
CA GLU A 108 0.31 -15.02 -18.58
C GLU A 108 -0.95 -15.21 -17.75
N ARG A 109 -1.20 -16.46 -17.35
CA ARG A 109 -2.20 -16.74 -16.31
C ARG A 109 -1.54 -16.63 -14.93
N VAL A 110 -1.85 -15.54 -14.23
CA VAL A 110 -1.46 -15.34 -12.83
C VAL A 110 -2.51 -15.96 -11.93
N TYR A 111 -2.12 -16.83 -11.01
CA TYR A 111 -3.02 -17.42 -10.02
C TYR A 111 -3.09 -16.58 -8.75
N SER A 112 -4.23 -16.64 -8.06
CA SER A 112 -4.40 -16.01 -6.76
C SER A 112 -3.40 -16.60 -5.75
N ASP A 113 -2.60 -15.75 -5.14
CA ASP A 113 -1.70 -16.08 -4.04
C ASP A 113 -2.27 -15.47 -2.76
N LYS A 114 -2.98 -16.31 -2.01
CA LYS A 114 -3.63 -15.88 -0.77
C LYS A 114 -2.61 -15.44 0.29
N THR A 115 -1.49 -16.13 0.40
CA THR A 115 -0.46 -15.81 1.41
C THR A 115 0.16 -14.44 1.10
N PHE A 116 0.46 -14.18 -0.17
CA PHE A 116 0.91 -12.86 -0.61
C PHE A 116 -0.14 -11.79 -0.34
N TRP A 117 -1.40 -12.03 -0.74
CA TRP A 117 -2.47 -11.05 -0.57
C TRP A 117 -2.77 -10.74 0.90
N ASP A 118 -2.78 -11.75 1.78
CA ASP A 118 -3.01 -11.55 3.21
C ASP A 118 -1.92 -10.61 3.79
N CYS A 119 -0.65 -10.80 3.42
CA CYS A 119 0.45 -9.93 3.84
C CYS A 119 0.34 -8.49 3.29
N GLU A 120 0.07 -8.34 2.00
CA GLU A 120 0.01 -7.01 1.36
C GLU A 120 -1.25 -6.23 1.74
N SER A 121 -2.39 -6.91 1.93
CA SER A 121 -3.64 -6.29 2.35
C SER A 121 -3.56 -5.74 3.77
N GLU A 122 -2.84 -6.37 4.69
CA GLU A 122 -2.59 -5.83 6.04
C GLU A 122 -1.82 -4.50 5.97
N LYS A 123 -0.79 -4.42 5.12
CA LYS A 123 -0.02 -3.17 4.91
C LYS A 123 -0.90 -2.08 4.31
N ALA A 124 -1.70 -2.43 3.30
CA ALA A 124 -2.62 -1.50 2.65
C ALA A 124 -3.71 -1.00 3.62
N LEU A 125 -4.25 -1.88 4.45
CA LEU A 125 -5.24 -1.53 5.48
C LEU A 125 -4.64 -0.63 6.56
N SER A 126 -3.41 -0.92 6.99
CA SER A 126 -2.68 -0.05 7.92
C SER A 126 -2.47 1.34 7.33
N PHE A 127 -2.06 1.43 6.06
CA PHE A 127 -1.93 2.70 5.35
C PHE A 127 -3.27 3.43 5.23
N PHE A 128 -4.35 2.72 4.90
CA PHE A 128 -5.69 3.31 4.84
C PHE A 128 -6.10 3.91 6.19
N ASN A 129 -5.96 3.17 7.28
CA ASN A 129 -6.40 3.60 8.60
C ASN A 129 -5.54 4.73 9.21
N HIS A 130 -4.23 4.73 8.96
CA HIS A 130 -3.32 5.69 9.58
C HIS A 130 -2.98 6.90 8.70
N VAL A 131 -3.22 6.81 7.38
CA VAL A 131 -2.87 7.86 6.43
C VAL A 131 -4.11 8.36 5.71
N ILE A 132 -4.82 7.49 4.98
CA ILE A 132 -5.93 7.91 4.13
C ILE A 132 -7.13 8.40 4.95
N MET A 133 -7.58 7.63 5.94
CA MET A 133 -8.75 7.98 6.75
C MET A 133 -8.58 9.30 7.52
N PRO A 134 -7.46 9.55 8.26
CA PRO A 134 -7.23 10.83 8.92
C PRO A 134 -7.14 12.00 7.94
N GLU A 135 -6.59 11.76 6.75
CA GLU A 135 -6.53 12.77 5.70
C GLU A 135 -7.93 13.11 5.16
N LEU A 136 -8.73 12.11 4.81
CA LEU A 136 -10.07 12.30 4.27
C LEU A 136 -11.01 12.99 5.27
N LEU A 137 -10.95 12.62 6.56
CA LEU A 137 -11.85 13.15 7.59
C LEU A 137 -11.41 14.50 8.14
N GLY A 138 -10.10 14.72 8.28
CA GLY A 138 -9.58 15.85 9.06
C GLY A 138 -8.52 16.70 8.37
N LYS A 139 -8.13 16.32 7.13
CA LYS A 139 -6.95 16.85 6.44
C LYS A 139 -5.72 16.78 7.34
N TYR A 140 -5.56 15.67 8.08
CA TYR A 140 -4.59 15.58 9.17
C TYR A 140 -3.16 15.93 8.70
N PHE A 141 -2.80 15.54 7.47
CA PHE A 141 -1.51 15.82 6.90
C PHE A 141 -1.49 17.12 6.09
N THR A 142 -2.54 17.45 5.33
CA THR A 142 -2.55 18.61 4.41
C THR A 142 -3.08 19.91 5.02
N ARG A 143 -3.67 19.90 6.21
CA ARG A 143 -4.21 21.12 6.83
C ARG A 143 -3.11 22.16 7.05
N SER A 144 -3.41 23.40 6.63
CA SER A 144 -2.50 24.54 6.76
C SER A 144 -2.45 25.12 8.17
N SER A 145 -3.38 24.70 9.06
CA SER A 145 -3.46 25.20 10.43
C SER A 145 -3.58 24.05 11.43
N PRO A 146 -2.91 24.12 12.59
CA PRO A 146 -3.05 23.12 13.66
C PRO A 146 -4.53 22.95 14.05
N LEU A 147 -4.95 21.72 14.34
CA LEU A 147 -6.25 21.51 14.99
C LEU A 147 -6.23 22.30 16.30
N LYS A 148 -7.22 23.17 16.51
CA LYS A 148 -7.52 23.63 17.87
C LYS A 148 -7.81 22.35 18.68
N PRO A 149 -7.15 22.11 19.81
CA PRO A 149 -7.47 20.97 20.64
C PRO A 149 -8.96 21.06 20.96
N VAL A 150 -9.73 20.09 20.48
CA VAL A 150 -11.14 20.01 20.82
C VAL A 150 -11.18 19.63 22.30
N SER A 151 -11.72 20.51 23.13
CA SER A 151 -12.11 20.19 24.50
C SER A 151 -13.32 19.26 24.44
N SER A 152 -13.09 18.00 24.13
CA SER A 152 -14.11 16.96 24.21
C SER A 152 -13.44 15.70 24.73
N ASN A 153 -14.04 15.14 25.78
CA ASN A 153 -13.69 13.90 26.45
C ASN A 153 -13.70 12.70 25.47
N VAL A 154 -12.71 12.60 24.59
CA VAL A 154 -12.51 11.41 23.76
C VAL A 154 -11.59 10.48 24.55
N GLN A 155 -12.21 9.68 25.40
CA GLN A 155 -11.53 8.69 26.24
C GLN A 155 -11.11 7.45 25.45
N ASP A 156 -11.60 7.21 24.23
CA ASP A 156 -11.40 5.92 23.57
C ASP A 156 -10.73 6.03 22.20
N MET A 157 -9.79 5.11 21.93
CA MET A 157 -9.11 4.80 20.66
C MET A 157 -7.63 5.21 20.50
N ILE A 158 -6.80 5.14 21.55
CA ILE A 158 -5.37 4.75 21.39
C ILE A 158 -4.96 3.90 22.59
N PRO A 159 -4.73 2.59 22.44
CA PRO A 159 -4.19 1.77 23.52
C PRO A 159 -2.75 2.19 23.85
N SER A 160 -2.51 2.47 25.13
CA SER A 160 -1.21 2.36 25.81
C SER A 160 -0.08 3.33 25.45
N ILE A 161 -0.36 4.64 25.44
CA ILE A 161 0.67 5.62 25.83
C ILE A 161 0.13 6.34 27.05
N GLU A 162 0.76 6.17 28.21
CA GLU A 162 0.52 7.00 29.38
C GLU A 162 0.84 8.45 29.01
N LYS A 163 -0.21 9.25 28.77
CA LYS A 163 -0.11 10.65 28.40
C LYS A 163 0.01 11.47 29.68
N PHE A 164 1.17 12.08 29.92
CA PHE A 164 1.35 13.02 31.03
C PHE A 164 1.22 14.45 30.49
N ASN A 165 0.06 15.07 30.69
CA ASN A 165 -0.15 16.49 30.36
C ASN A 165 0.65 17.44 31.28
N GLU A 166 1.18 16.91 32.38
CA GLU A 166 1.92 17.65 33.40
C GLU A 166 3.24 16.95 33.71
N LYS A 167 4.22 17.72 34.18
CA LYS A 167 5.49 17.15 34.63
C LYS A 167 5.22 16.31 35.89
N SER A 168 5.44 15.01 35.82
CA SER A 168 5.44 14.16 37.02
C SER A 168 6.68 14.44 37.86
N ASP A 169 6.54 14.47 39.19
CA ASP A 169 7.69 14.56 40.12
C ASP A 169 8.55 13.28 40.13
N SER A 170 8.05 12.19 39.56
CA SER A 170 8.73 10.90 39.47
C SER A 170 9.62 10.78 38.22
N GLY A 171 10.78 11.44 38.26
CA GLY A 171 11.92 11.17 37.38
C GLY A 171 12.22 12.23 36.31
N ASP A 172 13.32 12.01 35.58
CA ASP A 172 13.77 12.94 34.55
C ASP A 172 12.81 12.95 33.35
N MET A 173 12.25 14.13 33.06
CA MET A 173 11.35 14.34 31.94
C MET A 173 11.90 15.41 31.00
N ILE A 174 11.59 15.27 29.71
CA ILE A 174 11.87 16.28 28.70
C ILE A 174 10.56 16.79 28.10
N ARG A 175 10.52 18.10 27.81
CA ARG A 175 9.41 18.71 27.08
C ARG A 175 9.69 18.72 25.58
N CYS A 176 8.71 18.32 24.79
CA CYS A 176 8.76 18.54 23.34
C CYS A 176 8.71 20.04 23.04
N ALA A 177 9.65 20.51 22.21
CA ALA A 177 9.76 21.92 21.84
C ALA A 177 8.63 22.40 20.90
N ASN A 178 7.80 21.51 20.35
CA ASN A 178 6.56 21.91 19.70
C ASN A 178 5.52 22.29 20.76
N GLN A 179 5.22 23.59 20.86
CA GLN A 179 4.22 24.13 21.80
C GLN A 179 2.80 23.57 21.61
N TYR A 180 2.52 22.97 20.45
CA TYR A 180 1.26 22.31 20.12
C TYR A 180 1.32 20.79 20.23
N CYS A 181 2.39 20.22 20.82
CA CYS A 181 2.47 18.78 21.06
C CYS A 181 1.36 18.34 22.01
N SER A 182 0.63 17.28 21.67
CA SER A 182 -0.47 16.74 22.48
C SER A 182 -0.02 16.07 23.78
N VAL A 183 1.22 15.57 23.82
CA VAL A 183 1.76 14.86 25.00
C VAL A 183 2.62 15.80 25.86
N GLN A 184 3.25 16.82 25.26
CA GLN A 184 4.11 17.82 25.89
C GLN A 184 5.34 17.26 26.65
N TRP A 185 5.18 16.38 27.63
CA TRP A 185 6.23 15.85 28.50
C TRP A 185 6.44 14.34 28.31
N TYR A 186 7.70 13.92 28.27
CA TYR A 186 8.10 12.53 28.07
C TYR A 186 9.12 12.11 29.12
N ASN A 187 8.94 10.92 29.72
CA ASN A 187 9.90 10.35 30.64
C ASN A 187 11.14 9.85 29.89
N LEU A 188 12.35 10.23 30.34
CA LEU A 188 13.60 9.84 29.69
C LEU A 188 13.83 8.32 29.70
N LYS A 189 13.38 7.61 30.74
CA LYS A 189 13.47 6.14 30.82
C LYS A 189 12.68 5.48 29.70
N SER A 190 11.47 5.98 29.42
CA SER A 190 10.60 5.48 28.34
C SER A 190 11.17 5.76 26.95
N LEU A 191 11.97 6.83 26.81
CA LEU A 191 12.65 7.16 25.55
C LEU A 191 13.91 6.32 25.30
N LYS A 192 14.37 5.54 26.27
CA LYS A 192 15.62 4.74 26.22
C LYS A 192 16.84 5.57 25.75
N LYS A 193 16.89 6.87 26.06
CA LYS A 193 17.98 7.78 25.66
C LYS A 193 18.65 8.36 26.90
N LYS A 194 20.00 8.28 26.95
CA LYS A 194 20.83 8.79 28.06
C LYS A 194 21.04 10.30 28.03
N SER A 195 20.87 10.94 26.88
CA SER A 195 21.03 12.39 26.68
C SER A 195 20.18 12.83 25.49
N LEU A 196 19.59 14.03 25.58
CA LEU A 196 18.78 14.64 24.54
C LEU A 196 19.30 16.04 24.26
N ILE A 197 19.50 16.34 22.97
CA ILE A 197 19.94 17.65 22.49
C ILE A 197 18.72 18.59 22.44
N SER A 198 18.84 19.77 23.04
CA SER A 198 17.82 20.83 22.96
C SER A 198 18.00 21.67 21.69
N PRO A 199 16.94 22.06 20.96
CA PRO A 199 15.53 21.75 21.25
C PRO A 199 15.12 20.35 20.78
N TRP A 200 14.54 19.56 21.70
CA TRP A 200 14.11 18.19 21.44
C TRP A 200 12.65 18.11 20.98
N TYR A 201 12.36 17.20 20.04
CA TYR A 201 11.02 16.99 19.50
C TYR A 201 10.67 15.51 19.59
N CYS A 202 9.41 15.18 19.93
CA CYS A 202 8.99 13.79 19.93
C CYS A 202 8.87 13.25 18.49
N LYS A 203 8.84 11.93 18.31
CA LYS A 203 8.74 11.30 16.97
C LYS A 203 7.61 11.88 16.12
N GLN A 204 6.45 12.16 16.72
CA GLN A 204 5.33 12.78 16.02
C GLN A 204 5.67 14.21 15.54
N CYS A 205 6.34 15.01 16.38
CA CYS A 205 6.69 16.39 16.04
C CYS A 205 7.95 16.52 15.18
N GLU A 206 8.86 15.53 15.20
CA GLU A 206 10.01 15.49 14.28
C GLU A 206 9.57 15.36 12.82
N THR A 207 8.54 14.55 12.54
CA THR A 207 7.99 14.42 11.17
C THR A 207 7.35 15.72 10.66
N LEU A 208 6.95 16.63 11.55
CA LEU A 208 6.40 17.93 11.21
C LEU A 208 7.48 18.98 10.89
N LYS A 209 8.74 18.77 11.33
CA LYS A 209 9.84 19.73 11.11
C LYS A 209 10.36 19.79 9.67
N PHE A 210 10.25 18.69 8.93
CA PHE A 210 10.82 18.60 7.58
C PHE A 210 9.89 19.18 6.49
N ARG A 211 8.83 19.87 6.91
CA ARG A 211 7.97 20.69 6.05
C ARG A 211 8.60 22.08 5.92
N LYS A 212 9.54 22.25 5.00
CA LYS A 212 9.84 23.54 4.37
C LYS A 212 9.25 23.53 2.97
#